data_AF-A0A925VF19-F1
#
_entry.id   AF-A0A925VF19-F1
#
_cell.length_a   1.000
_cell.length_b   1.000
_cell.length_c   1.000
_cell.angle_alpha   90.00
_cell.angle_beta   90.00
_cell.angle_gamma   90.00
#
_symmetry.space_group_name_H-M   'P 1'
#
loop_
_entity.id
_entity.type
_entity.pdbx_description
1 polymer ?
#
loop_
_entity_poly.entity_id
_entity_poly.type
_entity_poly.pdbx_seq_one_letter_code
_entity_poly.pdbx_strand_id
1 'polypeptide(L)'
;MDVPAPDDHPHTLELLTQLARGRFGRIAPELIATHVLATTPDADWPVRRAALEALVRRQSFAERDGLRVIDRPSRTTLGSYRTAAASTAARTSVSPRPYVTELLAVEPVSTSCACRDFLRSSLGLCKHGLVVLQALARARRPAATPGKRSPMRGRLAWDPRQPLRGDGDRLARLSFVPRGRTTPPP
;
A
#
# COMPACT_ATOMS: atom_id res chain seq x y z
N MET A 1 14.96 -13.98 -19.48
CA MET A 1 16.04 -13.98 -18.48
C MET A 1 15.47 -14.49 -17.18
N ASP A 2 15.80 -15.73 -16.83
CA ASP A 2 15.48 -16.29 -15.52
C ASP A 2 16.47 -15.73 -14.50
N VAL A 3 15.94 -15.04 -13.49
CA VAL A 3 16.71 -14.55 -12.35
C VAL A 3 16.70 -15.67 -11.30
N PRO A 4 17.86 -16.18 -10.86
CA PRO A 4 17.93 -17.25 -9.87
C PRO A 4 17.23 -16.84 -8.57
N ALA A 5 16.70 -17.82 -7.84
CA ALA A 5 16.05 -17.57 -6.56
C ALA A 5 17.10 -17.05 -5.55
N PRO A 6 16.90 -15.88 -4.92
CA PRO A 6 17.74 -15.43 -3.83
C PRO A 6 17.52 -16.28 -2.57
N ASP A 7 18.58 -16.89 -2.07
CA ASP A 7 18.58 -17.72 -0.86
C ASP A 7 18.72 -16.89 0.44
N ASP A 8 18.97 -15.57 0.32
CA ASP A 8 19.10 -14.62 1.42
C ASP A 8 18.22 -13.35 1.26
N HIS A 9 17.77 -12.83 2.41
CA HIS A 9 16.87 -11.67 2.50
C HIS A 9 17.46 -10.36 1.91
N PRO A 10 18.75 -10.04 2.11
CA PRO A 10 19.37 -8.86 1.49
C PRO A 10 19.40 -8.91 -0.05
N HIS A 11 19.78 -10.04 -0.64
CA HIS A 11 19.78 -10.18 -2.10
C HIS A 11 18.36 -10.11 -2.67
N THR A 12 17.37 -10.67 -1.97
CA THR A 12 15.97 -10.54 -2.39
C THR A 12 15.51 -9.08 -2.42
N LEU A 13 15.86 -8.28 -1.41
CA LEU A 13 15.54 -6.86 -1.37
C LEU A 13 16.17 -6.10 -2.53
N GLU A 14 17.43 -6.38 -2.84
CA GLU A 14 18.14 -5.77 -3.96
C GLU A 14 17.46 -6.09 -5.29
N LEU A 15 17.16 -7.37 -5.57
CA LEU A 15 16.49 -7.79 -6.80
C LEU A 15 15.11 -7.16 -6.95
N LEU A 16 14.31 -7.15 -5.87
CA LEU A 16 12.99 -6.49 -5.89
C LEU A 16 13.11 -4.98 -6.13
N THR A 17 14.11 -4.33 -5.53
CA THR A 17 14.39 -2.91 -5.72
C THR A 17 14.74 -2.63 -7.18
N GLN A 18 15.63 -3.42 -7.77
CA GLN A 18 16.01 -3.32 -9.18
C GLN A 18 14.79 -3.50 -10.09
N LEU A 19 13.94 -4.51 -9.83
CA LEU A 19 12.72 -4.75 -10.60
C LEU A 19 11.65 -3.66 -10.44
N ALA A 20 11.63 -2.93 -9.32
CA ALA A 20 10.68 -1.85 -9.06
C ALA A 20 11.10 -0.51 -9.70
N ARG A 21 12.38 -0.33 -10.06
CA ARG A 21 12.90 0.93 -10.62
C ARG A 21 12.10 1.40 -11.84
N GLY A 22 11.67 2.66 -11.79
CA GLY A 22 10.92 3.30 -12.87
C GLY A 22 9.47 2.85 -13.05
N ARG A 23 9.00 1.82 -12.31
CA ARG A 23 7.65 1.24 -12.48
C ARG A 23 6.58 1.85 -11.58
N PHE A 24 6.97 2.71 -10.62
CA PHE A 24 6.08 3.31 -9.62
C PHE A 24 6.15 4.84 -9.58
N GLY A 25 6.50 5.46 -10.70
CA GLY A 25 6.61 6.91 -10.83
C GLY A 25 7.67 7.48 -9.89
N ARG A 26 7.23 8.26 -8.89
CA ARG A 26 8.13 8.93 -7.92
C ARG A 26 8.30 8.18 -6.60
N ILE A 27 7.62 7.05 -6.41
CA ILE A 27 7.78 6.25 -5.19
C ILE A 27 9.19 5.66 -5.20
N ALA A 28 9.91 5.74 -4.08
CA ALA A 28 11.20 5.09 -3.91
C ALA A 28 11.06 3.57 -4.18
N PRO A 29 11.84 2.97 -5.09
CA PRO A 29 11.77 1.54 -5.38
C PRO A 29 11.97 0.66 -4.13
N GLU A 30 12.85 1.10 -3.22
CA GLU A 30 13.15 0.43 -1.96
C GLU A 30 11.90 0.34 -1.06
N LEU A 31 11.07 1.38 -1.04
CA LEU A 31 9.82 1.38 -0.27
C LEU A 31 8.85 0.29 -0.77
N ILE A 32 8.78 0.10 -2.09
CA ILE A 32 7.95 -0.95 -2.70
C ILE A 32 8.54 -2.33 -2.42
N ALA A 33 9.85 -2.49 -2.55
CA ALA A 33 10.54 -3.75 -2.30
C ALA A 33 10.41 -4.21 -0.83
N THR A 34 10.65 -3.31 0.12
CA THR A 34 10.45 -3.56 1.56
C THR A 34 8.99 -3.90 1.86
N HIS A 35 8.04 -3.22 1.22
CA HIS A 35 6.61 -3.54 1.38
C HIS A 35 6.24 -4.94 0.86
N VAL A 36 6.81 -5.35 -0.28
CA VAL A 36 6.61 -6.72 -0.79
C VAL A 36 7.13 -7.72 0.24
N LEU A 37 8.37 -7.58 0.72
CA LEU A 37 8.93 -8.47 1.73
C LEU A 37 8.08 -8.52 3.02
N ALA A 38 7.66 -7.36 3.52
CA ALA A 38 6.85 -7.25 4.74
C ALA A 38 5.45 -7.89 4.59
N THR A 39 4.90 -7.96 3.37
CA THR A 39 3.60 -8.59 3.10
C THR A 39 3.70 -10.05 2.71
N THR A 40 4.92 -10.55 2.47
CA THR A 40 5.19 -11.94 2.07
C THR A 40 6.38 -12.54 2.86
N PRO A 41 6.34 -12.54 4.21
CA PRO A 41 7.48 -12.92 5.04
C PRO A 41 7.98 -14.35 4.75
N ASP A 42 7.07 -15.31 4.61
CA ASP A 42 7.38 -16.73 4.43
C ASP A 42 7.31 -17.19 2.95
N ALA A 43 7.31 -16.23 2.03
CA ALA A 43 7.19 -16.49 0.60
C ALA A 43 8.54 -16.76 -0.05
N ASP A 44 8.54 -17.65 -1.05
CA ASP A 44 9.67 -17.83 -1.95
C ASP A 44 9.74 -16.72 -3.02
N TRP A 45 10.78 -16.79 -3.84
CA TRP A 45 11.02 -15.82 -4.90
C TRP A 45 9.88 -15.71 -5.94
N PRO A 46 9.34 -16.80 -6.49
CA PRO A 46 8.19 -16.73 -7.41
C PRO A 46 7.02 -15.92 -6.85
N VAL A 47 6.65 -16.15 -5.58
CA VAL A 47 5.55 -15.42 -4.94
C VAL A 47 5.89 -13.94 -4.74
N ARG A 48 7.10 -13.62 -4.26
CA ARG A 48 7.57 -12.23 -4.08
C ARG A 48 7.58 -11.46 -5.40
N ARG A 49 8.08 -12.08 -6.47
CA ARG A 49 8.05 -11.52 -7.83
C ARG A 49 6.62 -11.31 -8.32
N ALA A 50 5.73 -12.28 -8.13
CA ALA A 50 4.32 -12.15 -8.50
C ALA A 50 3.60 -11.04 -7.73
N ALA A 51 3.94 -10.84 -6.45
CA ALA A 51 3.43 -9.74 -5.63
C ALA A 51 3.87 -8.38 -6.18
N LEU A 52 5.14 -8.22 -6.54
CA LEU A 52 5.65 -7.01 -7.18
C LEU A 52 4.92 -6.73 -8.51
N GLU A 53 4.79 -7.74 -9.38
CA GLU A 53 4.08 -7.60 -10.66
C GLU A 53 2.59 -7.24 -10.46
N ALA A 54 1.95 -7.74 -9.40
CA ALA A 54 0.60 -7.35 -9.06
C ALA A 54 0.50 -5.87 -8.67
N LEU A 55 1.47 -5.33 -7.92
CA LEU A 55 1.54 -3.91 -7.61
C LEU A 55 1.78 -3.07 -8.87
N VAL A 56 2.62 -3.52 -9.80
CA VAL A 56 2.84 -2.82 -11.07
C VAL A 56 1.55 -2.73 -11.89
N ARG A 57 0.79 -3.84 -12.00
CA ARG A 57 -0.51 -3.81 -12.69
C ARG A 57 -1.47 -2.79 -12.06
N ARG A 58 -1.50 -2.70 -10.72
CA ARG A 58 -2.31 -1.70 -9.99
C ARG A 58 -1.86 -0.28 -10.26
N GLN A 59 -0.55 -0.05 -10.34
CA GLN A 59 0.01 1.24 -10.72
C GLN A 59 -0.44 1.64 -12.14
N SER A 60 -0.37 0.74 -13.12
CA SER A 60 -0.85 1.03 -14.48
C SER A 60 -2.34 1.33 -14.52
N PHE A 61 -3.17 0.70 -13.68
CA PHE A 61 -4.58 1.08 -13.54
C PHE A 61 -4.77 2.46 -12.90
N ALA A 62 -3.92 2.85 -11.95
CA ALA A 62 -3.97 4.19 -11.36
C ALA A 62 -3.66 5.27 -12.42
N GLU A 63 -2.64 5.02 -13.24
CA GLU A 63 -2.19 5.91 -14.33
C GLU A 63 -3.25 6.01 -15.43
N ARG A 64 -3.80 4.87 -15.87
CA ARG A 64 -4.87 4.82 -16.88
C ARG A 64 -6.11 5.60 -16.44
N ASP A 65 -6.50 5.48 -15.18
CA ASP A 65 -7.62 6.22 -14.60
C ASP A 65 -7.29 7.70 -14.33
N GLY A 66 -6.03 8.10 -14.51
CA GLY A 66 -5.53 9.42 -14.15
C GLY A 66 -5.81 9.79 -12.69
N LEU A 67 -5.74 8.82 -11.77
CA LEU A 67 -6.09 9.01 -10.36
C LEU A 67 -5.14 10.02 -9.69
N ARG A 68 -5.72 10.96 -8.94
CA ARG A 68 -4.98 11.99 -8.19
C ARG A 68 -5.58 12.19 -6.80
N VAL A 69 -4.75 12.59 -5.84
CA VAL A 69 -5.21 13.03 -4.52
C VAL A 69 -5.90 14.39 -4.64
N ILE A 70 -7.14 14.48 -4.14
CA ILE A 70 -7.94 15.72 -4.11
C ILE A 70 -8.12 16.27 -2.70
N ASP A 71 -7.97 15.42 -1.68
CA ASP A 71 -8.04 15.80 -0.27
C ASP A 71 -6.98 15.06 0.51
N ARG A 72 -6.32 15.75 1.45
CA ARG A 72 -5.19 15.25 2.22
C ARG A 72 -5.16 15.86 3.63
N PRO A 73 -4.54 15.18 4.60
CA PRO A 73 -4.42 15.74 5.95
C PRO A 73 -3.63 17.05 5.96
N SER A 74 -4.15 18.06 6.65
CA SER A 74 -3.61 19.43 6.62
C SER A 74 -2.31 19.59 7.40
N ARG A 75 -2.07 18.83 8.48
CA ARG A 75 -0.92 19.02 9.40
C ARG A 75 0.08 17.86 9.44
N THR A 76 -0.27 16.70 8.89
CA THR A 76 0.52 15.47 8.92
C THR A 76 0.50 14.81 7.54
N THR A 77 1.40 13.86 7.30
CA THR A 77 1.35 12.98 6.12
C THR A 77 0.54 11.71 6.39
N LEU A 78 0.13 11.46 7.64
CA LEU A 78 -0.70 10.31 8.00
C LEU A 78 -2.16 10.71 8.19
N GLY A 79 -3.07 9.78 7.92
CA GLY A 79 -4.51 10.00 8.03
C GLY A 79 -5.22 9.80 6.70
N SER A 80 -6.36 10.46 6.55
CA SER A 80 -7.31 10.20 5.48
C SER A 80 -7.01 11.00 4.21
N TYR A 81 -7.01 10.29 3.09
CA TYR A 81 -6.85 10.83 1.74
C TYR A 81 -8.07 10.50 0.89
N ARG A 82 -8.48 11.44 0.04
CA ARG A 82 -9.47 11.19 -1.02
C ARG A 82 -8.82 11.33 -2.38
N THR A 83 -9.25 10.48 -3.29
CA THR A 83 -8.76 10.48 -4.68
C THR A 83 -9.89 10.73 -5.65
N ALA A 84 -9.55 11.22 -6.83
CA ALA A 84 -10.47 11.37 -7.96
C ALA A 84 -9.80 10.90 -9.24
N ALA A 85 -10.62 10.41 -10.17
CA ALA A 85 -10.14 10.15 -11.53
C ALA A 85 -10.07 11.47 -12.31
N ALA A 86 -9.10 11.57 -13.21
CA ALA A 86 -9.17 12.58 -14.25
C ALA A 86 -10.41 12.29 -15.09
N SER A 87 -11.27 13.28 -15.29
CA SER A 87 -12.38 13.13 -16.23
C SER A 87 -11.85 13.06 -17.65
N THR A 88 -12.47 12.21 -18.47
CA THR A 88 -12.30 12.25 -19.92
C THR A 88 -12.63 13.65 -20.44
N ALA A 89 -11.94 14.10 -21.49
CA ALA A 89 -11.96 15.46 -22.03
C ALA A 89 -13.36 16.09 -22.28
N ALA A 90 -14.43 15.29 -22.31
CA ALA A 90 -15.81 15.74 -22.44
C ALA A 90 -16.48 16.21 -21.12
N ARG A 91 -15.85 16.04 -19.96
CA ARG A 91 -16.42 16.49 -18.67
C ARG A 91 -15.39 17.31 -17.91
N THR A 92 -15.64 18.59 -17.70
CA THR A 92 -14.77 19.50 -16.92
C THR A 92 -14.76 19.19 -15.42
N SER A 93 -15.53 18.20 -14.95
CA SER A 93 -15.71 17.88 -13.54
C SER A 93 -14.81 16.73 -13.07
N VAL A 94 -13.90 17.01 -12.14
CA VAL A 94 -13.22 15.99 -11.33
C VAL A 94 -14.27 15.18 -10.56
N SER A 95 -14.29 13.85 -10.72
CA SER A 95 -15.23 12.97 -10.01
C SER A 95 -14.52 12.27 -8.86
N PRO A 96 -14.83 12.63 -7.59
CA PRO A 96 -14.27 11.96 -6.42
C PRO A 96 -14.60 10.47 -6.43
N ARG A 97 -13.62 9.62 -6.13
CA ARG A 97 -13.88 8.22 -5.81
C ARG A 97 -14.60 8.15 -4.45
N PRO A 98 -15.54 7.22 -4.26
CA PRO A 98 -16.29 7.11 -3.01
C PRO A 98 -15.46 6.56 -1.85
N TYR A 99 -14.20 6.18 -2.08
CA TYR A 99 -13.34 5.54 -1.10
C TYR A 99 -12.40 6.53 -0.43
N VAL A 100 -12.29 6.44 0.89
CA VAL A 100 -11.22 7.05 1.68
C VAL A 100 -10.07 6.06 1.76
N THR A 101 -8.85 6.54 1.56
CA THR A 101 -7.62 5.78 1.81
C THR A 101 -6.96 6.34 3.05
N GLU A 102 -6.82 5.54 4.09
CA GLU A 102 -6.07 5.91 5.29
C GLU A 102 -4.62 5.48 5.13
N LEU A 103 -3.69 6.41 5.32
CA LEU A 103 -2.28 6.09 5.50
C LEU A 103 -1.98 6.02 6.99
N LEU A 104 -1.62 4.83 7.46
CA LEU A 104 -1.40 4.52 8.88
C LEU A 104 0.08 4.57 9.25
N ALA A 105 0.96 4.20 8.32
CA ALA A 105 2.42 4.28 8.44
C ALA A 105 3.08 4.34 7.05
N VAL A 106 4.27 4.94 6.95
CA VAL A 106 5.07 4.97 5.71
C VAL A 106 6.14 3.89 5.72
N GLU A 107 6.78 3.61 6.85
CA GLU A 107 7.84 2.59 6.96
C GLU A 107 7.59 1.68 8.19
N PRO A 108 7.21 0.41 7.99
CA PRO A 108 6.74 -0.17 6.73
C PRO A 108 5.42 0.50 6.27
N VAL A 109 5.15 0.46 4.98
CA VAL A 109 3.92 1.03 4.42
C VAL A 109 2.71 0.31 5.01
N SER A 110 1.78 1.08 5.58
CA SER A 110 0.52 0.55 6.09
C SER A 110 -0.61 1.45 5.65
N THR A 111 -1.54 0.90 4.88
CA THR A 111 -2.74 1.62 4.41
C THR A 111 -4.01 0.85 4.72
N SER A 112 -5.13 1.56 4.75
CA SER A 112 -6.48 0.99 4.79
C SER A 112 -7.34 1.64 3.71
N CYS A 113 -8.14 0.85 2.98
CA CYS A 113 -9.07 1.36 1.99
C CYS A 113 -10.27 0.42 1.83
N ALA A 114 -11.47 0.98 1.69
CA ALA A 114 -12.69 0.18 1.50
C ALA A 114 -12.95 -0.25 0.03
N CYS A 115 -11.99 -0.02 -0.88
CA CYS A 115 -12.19 -0.37 -2.29
C CYS A 115 -12.04 -1.88 -2.54
N ARG A 116 -12.72 -2.38 -3.59
CA ARG A 116 -12.69 -3.79 -3.98
C ARG A 116 -11.28 -4.34 -4.21
N ASP A 117 -10.39 -3.52 -4.77
CA ASP A 117 -8.99 -3.89 -4.99
C ASP A 117 -8.32 -4.18 -3.64
N PHE A 118 -8.36 -3.25 -2.68
CA PHE A 118 -7.77 -3.42 -1.35
C PHE A 118 -8.25 -4.70 -0.65
N LEU A 119 -9.58 -4.89 -0.56
CA LEU A 119 -10.19 -6.03 0.13
C LEU A 119 -9.85 -7.40 -0.48
N ARG A 120 -9.44 -7.44 -1.76
CA ARG A 120 -9.05 -8.66 -2.47
C ARG A 120 -7.55 -8.80 -2.68
N SER A 121 -6.80 -7.71 -2.51
CA SER A 121 -5.44 -7.54 -3.04
C SER A 121 -4.35 -8.32 -2.30
N SER A 122 -4.63 -8.81 -1.09
CA SER A 122 -3.71 -9.58 -0.23
C SER A 122 -2.36 -8.91 0.11
N LEU A 123 -2.12 -7.68 -0.38
CA LEU A 123 -0.82 -6.98 -0.27
C LEU A 123 -0.96 -5.63 0.45
N GLY A 124 -2.11 -5.26 1.01
CA GLY A 124 -2.26 -4.00 1.76
C GLY A 124 -2.01 -2.69 0.97
N LEU A 125 -1.94 -2.77 -0.36
CA LEU A 125 -1.81 -1.63 -1.27
C LEU A 125 -2.71 -1.81 -2.49
N CYS A 126 -3.74 -0.97 -2.55
CA CYS A 126 -4.56 -0.80 -3.74
C CYS A 126 -4.03 0.35 -4.61
N LYS A 127 -4.60 0.52 -5.81
CA LYS A 127 -4.27 1.66 -6.68
C LYS A 127 -4.42 3.03 -6.00
N HIS A 128 -5.39 3.20 -5.08
CA HIS A 128 -5.56 4.45 -4.34
C HIS A 128 -4.40 4.67 -3.34
N GLY A 129 -3.93 3.62 -2.67
CA GLY A 129 -2.75 3.66 -1.80
C GLY A 129 -1.50 4.06 -2.56
N LEU A 130 -1.28 3.49 -3.75
CA LEU A 130 -0.16 3.87 -4.62
C LEU A 130 -0.21 5.36 -5.02
N VAL A 131 -1.39 5.89 -5.33
CA VAL A 131 -1.58 7.32 -5.64
C VAL A 131 -1.26 8.22 -4.44
N VAL A 132 -1.62 7.78 -3.22
CA VAL A 132 -1.25 8.50 -1.99
C VAL A 132 0.26 8.52 -1.80
N LEU A 133 0.95 7.38 -1.97
CA LEU A 133 2.41 7.30 -1.86
C LEU A 133 3.11 8.17 -2.91
N GLN A 134 2.63 8.20 -4.15
CA GLN A 134 3.15 9.11 -5.18
C GLN A 134 2.97 10.58 -4.81
N ALA A 135 1.83 10.95 -4.22
CA ALA A 135 1.57 12.31 -3.78
C ALA A 135 2.51 12.72 -2.63
N LEU A 136 2.82 11.80 -1.73
CA LEU A 136 3.80 12.01 -0.66
C LEU A 136 5.22 12.19 -1.22
N ALA A 137 5.65 11.34 -2.15
CA ALA A 137 6.96 11.46 -2.78
C ALA A 137 7.15 12.79 -3.54
N ARG A 138 6.06 13.45 -3.97
CA ARG A 138 6.09 14.79 -4.57
C ARG A 138 6.17 15.92 -3.53
N ALA A 139 5.67 15.69 -2.32
CA ALA A 139 5.57 16.74 -1.32
C ALA A 139 6.90 16.90 -0.58
N ARG A 140 7.41 18.14 -0.48
CA ARG A 140 8.58 18.48 0.36
C ARG A 140 8.27 18.50 1.86
N ARG A 141 7.21 17.79 2.31
CA ARG A 141 6.83 17.76 3.73
C ARG A 141 7.75 16.82 4.48
N PRO A 142 8.09 17.12 5.75
CA PRO A 142 8.81 16.16 6.58
C PRO A 142 8.03 14.86 6.60
N ALA A 143 8.72 13.76 6.29
CA ALA A 143 8.16 12.42 6.38
C ALA A 143 7.53 12.25 7.77
N ALA A 144 6.41 11.53 7.84
CA ALA A 144 5.91 11.14 9.15
C ALA A 144 7.02 10.35 9.86
N THR A 145 7.26 10.67 11.12
CA THR A 145 8.21 9.92 11.93
C THR A 145 7.81 8.44 11.92
N PRO A 146 8.73 7.51 11.62
CA PRO A 146 8.49 6.09 11.73
C PRO A 146 7.83 5.75 13.07
N GLY A 147 6.78 4.93 13.05
CA GLY A 147 6.09 4.48 14.26
C GLY A 147 4.94 5.37 14.79
N LYS A 148 4.70 6.57 14.25
CA LYS A 148 3.47 7.32 14.62
C LYS A 148 2.27 6.72 13.91
N ARG A 149 1.43 5.96 14.62
CA ARG A 149 0.10 5.56 14.12
C ARG A 149 -0.92 6.65 14.41
N SER A 150 -1.88 6.85 13.50
CA SER A 150 -3.01 7.75 13.78
C SER A 150 -3.81 7.26 15.00
N PRO A 151 -4.07 8.10 16.02
CA PRO A 151 -4.90 7.74 17.16
C PRO A 151 -6.37 7.65 16.71
N MET A 152 -6.79 6.45 16.34
CA MET A 152 -8.19 6.17 16.03
C MET A 152 -8.95 5.78 17.29
N ARG A 153 -10.26 6.07 17.31
CA ARG A 153 -11.23 5.41 18.22
C ARG A 153 -11.12 3.90 18.03
N GLY A 154 -11.52 3.10 19.03
CA GLY A 154 -11.52 1.64 18.93
C GLY A 154 -12.12 1.22 17.58
N ARG A 155 -11.36 0.46 16.79
CA ARG A 155 -11.65 0.26 15.37
C ARG A 155 -11.61 -1.21 15.02
N LEU A 156 -12.43 -1.61 14.07
CA LEU A 156 -12.20 -2.84 13.34
C LEU A 156 -11.01 -2.61 12.41
N ALA A 157 -9.95 -3.38 12.61
CA ALA A 157 -8.78 -3.45 11.75
C ALA A 157 -8.86 -4.72 10.91
N TRP A 158 -8.67 -4.53 9.60
CA TRP A 158 -8.51 -5.61 8.66
C TRP A 158 -7.03 -5.81 8.40
N ASP A 159 -6.49 -7.00 8.64
CA ASP A 159 -5.17 -7.35 8.12
C ASP A 159 -5.29 -7.64 6.62
N PRO A 160 -4.75 -6.78 5.74
CA PRO A 160 -4.91 -6.98 4.31
C PRO A 160 -3.99 -8.06 3.75
N ARG A 161 -3.13 -8.68 4.56
CA ARG A 161 -2.23 -9.77 4.15
C ARG A 161 -3.02 -11.08 4.03
N GLN A 162 -2.77 -11.87 2.99
CA GLN A 162 -3.27 -13.23 2.92
C GLN A 162 -2.14 -14.17 3.33
N PRO A 163 -2.30 -14.95 4.42
CA PRO A 163 -1.36 -15.99 4.76
C PRO A 163 -1.20 -16.98 3.60
N LEU A 164 0.03 -17.41 3.32
CA LEU A 164 0.30 -18.45 2.31
C LEU A 164 -0.12 -19.85 2.77
N ARG A 165 -0.27 -20.04 4.08
CA ARG A 165 -0.61 -21.31 4.74
C ARG A 165 -1.78 -21.10 5.69
N GLY A 166 -2.46 -22.18 6.07
CA GLY A 166 -3.64 -22.18 6.93
C GLY A 166 -4.96 -22.17 6.16
N ASP A 167 -6.07 -22.08 6.89
CA ASP A 167 -7.43 -22.30 6.36
C ASP A 167 -7.91 -21.24 5.36
N GLY A 168 -7.16 -20.15 5.23
CA GLY A 168 -7.48 -19.05 4.32
C GLY A 168 -8.74 -18.26 4.71
N ASP A 169 -9.29 -18.48 5.91
CA ASP A 169 -10.45 -17.74 6.40
C ASP A 169 -10.13 -16.24 6.42
N ARG A 170 -10.93 -15.52 5.67
CA ARG A 170 -10.78 -14.08 5.52
C ARG A 170 -11.25 -13.35 6.76
N LEU A 171 -12.25 -13.86 7.48
CA LEU A 171 -12.80 -13.23 8.69
C LEU A 171 -11.85 -13.33 9.87
N ALA A 172 -11.03 -14.39 9.95
CA ALA A 172 -9.94 -14.50 10.92
C ALA A 172 -8.93 -13.32 10.91
N ARG A 173 -8.94 -12.49 9.85
CA ARG A 173 -8.09 -11.29 9.72
C ARG A 173 -8.74 -10.00 10.20
N LEU A 174 -10.01 -10.07 10.61
CA LEU A 174 -10.70 -8.95 11.21
C LEU A 174 -10.42 -8.95 12.72
N SER A 175 -9.83 -7.87 13.22
CA SER A 175 -9.56 -7.70 14.65
C SER A 175 -10.19 -6.40 15.15
N PHE A 176 -10.66 -6.39 16.39
CA PHE A 176 -10.98 -5.13 17.06
C PHE A 176 -9.72 -4.62 17.74
N VAL A 177 -9.25 -3.43 17.35
CA VAL A 177 -8.16 -2.71 18.01
C VAL A 177 -8.79 -1.78 19.05
N PRO A 178 -8.68 -2.08 20.36
CA PRO A 178 -9.24 -1.23 21.39
C PRO A 178 -8.53 0.13 21.42
N ARG A 179 -9.19 1.14 22.00
CA ARG A 179 -8.52 2.42 22.30
C ARG A 179 -7.33 2.13 23.24
N GLY A 180 -6.15 2.65 22.92
CA GLY A 180 -5.04 2.76 23.87
C GLY A 180 -4.14 1.53 24.06
N ARG A 181 -4.06 0.56 23.14
CA ARG A 181 -2.96 -0.43 23.14
C ARG A 181 -2.10 -0.32 21.89
N THR A 182 -0.82 -0.02 22.11
CA THR A 182 0.25 0.04 21.11
C THR A 182 0.94 -1.30 20.86
N THR A 183 0.50 -2.39 21.49
CA THR A 183 1.14 -3.70 21.38
C THR A 183 0.41 -4.61 20.39
N PRO A 184 1.12 -5.29 19.46
CA PRO A 184 0.54 -6.38 18.70
C PRO A 184 0.26 -7.59 19.63
N PRO A 185 -0.72 -8.46 19.31
CA PRO A 185 -0.83 -9.75 19.98
C PRO A 185 0.41 -10.62 19.70
N PRO A 186 0.74 -11.58 20.58
CA PRO A 186 1.87 -12.48 20.41
C PRO A 186 1.80 -13.29 19.11
#